data_AF-B1W0D0-F1
#
_entry.id   AF-B1W0D0-F1
#
_cell.length_a   1.000
_cell.length_b   1.000
_cell.length_c   1.000
_cell.angle_alpha   90.00
_cell.angle_beta   90.00
_cell.angle_gamma   90.00
#
_symmetry.space_group_name_H-M   'P 1'
#
loop_
_entity.id
_entity.type
_entity.pdbx_description
1 polymer ?
#
loop_
_entity_poly.entity_id
_entity_poly.type
_entity_poly.pdbx_seq_one_letter_code
_entity_poly.pdbx_strand_id
1 'polypeptide(L)'
;MTATTVRLTEHAPQRGVRRTGATLLHPDRPLRVVDEHLRVRLQAAHPMPLLADVLVAEVPSGAWPPYGSPLGYAAELADCHPGALVVAVYRGPRCWLRLGGRPGLLVRGPGGPVQPWAVWASVAHVWLVAGLDPAAFDPAAVQVVRTVRDYAPDPRRSSPDGSGAGGAGGESAVPGDSSAPSRAAAPTASADRDRPTEPYRDTASR
;
A
#
# COMPACT_ATOMS: atom_id res chain seq x y z
N MET A 1 30.22 -7.53 -9.03
CA MET A 1 29.34 -6.72 -8.16
C MET A 1 28.19 -7.60 -7.71
N THR A 2 27.99 -7.75 -6.41
CA THR A 2 26.86 -8.49 -5.84
C THR A 2 25.60 -7.64 -5.95
N ALA A 3 24.49 -8.24 -6.39
CA ALA A 3 23.23 -7.52 -6.61
C ALA A 3 22.49 -7.27 -5.30
N THR A 4 21.74 -6.17 -5.20
CA THR A 4 20.82 -5.95 -4.08
C THR A 4 19.71 -6.99 -4.14
N THR A 5 19.48 -7.72 -3.06
CA THR A 5 18.46 -8.76 -3.04
C THR A 5 17.23 -8.28 -2.27
N VAL A 6 16.07 -8.35 -2.91
CA VAL A 6 14.78 -8.10 -2.26
C VAL A 6 13.98 -9.39 -2.25
N ARG A 7 13.68 -9.86 -1.03
CA ARG A 7 12.82 -11.01 -0.80
C ARG A 7 11.41 -10.52 -0.51
N LEU A 8 10.44 -10.97 -1.30
CA LEU A 8 9.03 -10.63 -1.14
C LEU A 8 8.24 -11.88 -0.78
N THR A 9 7.53 -11.81 0.34
CA THR A 9 6.54 -12.80 0.75
C THR A 9 5.16 -12.18 0.60
N GLU A 10 4.37 -12.74 -0.28
CA GLU A 10 3.04 -12.23 -0.60
C GLU A 10 1.97 -13.19 -0.10
N HIS A 11 0.95 -12.67 0.57
CA HIS A 11 -0.27 -13.44 0.77
C HIS A 11 -1.05 -13.53 -0.55
N ALA A 12 -1.82 -14.60 -0.74
CA ALA A 12 -2.72 -14.74 -1.89
C ALA A 12 -3.58 -13.47 -2.08
N PRO A 13 -3.80 -13.02 -3.32
CA PRO A 13 -4.50 -11.77 -3.57
C PRO A 13 -5.97 -11.89 -3.18
N GLN A 14 -6.52 -10.86 -2.56
CA GLN A 14 -7.94 -10.76 -2.27
C GLN A 14 -8.52 -9.58 -3.04
N ARG A 15 -9.16 -9.86 -4.19
CA ARG A 15 -9.88 -8.85 -5.00
C ARG A 15 -9.03 -7.61 -5.35
N GLY A 16 -7.77 -7.80 -5.73
CA GLY A 16 -6.86 -6.71 -6.10
C GLY A 16 -6.08 -6.11 -4.93
N VAL A 17 -6.30 -6.58 -3.70
CA VAL A 17 -5.54 -6.23 -2.49
C VAL A 17 -4.54 -7.33 -2.18
N ARG A 18 -3.34 -6.95 -1.74
CA ARG A 18 -2.30 -7.89 -1.33
C ARG A 18 -1.43 -7.34 -0.21
N ARG A 19 -1.40 -8.06 0.91
CA ARG A 19 -0.41 -7.83 1.96
C ARG A 19 0.92 -8.45 1.55
N THR A 20 1.97 -7.66 1.65
CA THR A 20 3.33 -8.03 1.21
C THR A 20 4.28 -7.79 2.37
N GLY A 21 4.95 -8.85 2.82
CA GLY A 21 6.14 -8.75 3.67
C GLY A 21 7.38 -8.71 2.77
N ALA A 22 8.32 -7.83 3.08
CA ALA A 22 9.52 -7.63 2.29
C ALA A 22 10.78 -7.60 3.15
N THR A 23 11.88 -8.05 2.57
CA THR A 23 13.20 -7.93 3.18
C THR A 23 14.20 -7.51 2.12
N LEU A 24 14.82 -6.34 2.33
CA LEU A 24 15.93 -5.86 1.51
C LEU A 24 17.25 -6.23 2.19
N LEU A 25 18.15 -6.82 1.41
CA LEU A 25 19.50 -7.18 1.79
C LEU A 25 20.46 -6.43 0.87
N HIS A 26 21.20 -5.47 1.43
CA HIS A 26 22.21 -4.73 0.69
C HIS A 26 23.52 -5.54 0.65
N PRO A 27 24.20 -5.66 -0.51
CA PRO A 27 25.40 -6.48 -0.64
C PRO A 27 26.61 -5.87 0.09
N ASP A 28 26.77 -4.56 -0.03
CA ASP A 28 27.97 -3.86 0.45
C ASP A 28 27.81 -3.22 1.83
N ARG A 29 26.64 -3.40 2.45
CA ARG A 29 26.30 -2.82 3.75
C ARG A 29 25.66 -3.89 4.61
N PRO A 30 25.90 -3.93 5.92
CA PRO A 30 25.14 -4.77 6.85
C PRO A 30 23.71 -4.22 7.06
N LEU A 31 23.06 -3.77 5.98
CA LEU A 31 21.73 -3.20 5.98
C LEU A 31 20.74 -4.32 5.65
N ARG A 32 19.92 -4.64 6.66
CA ARG A 32 18.75 -5.50 6.52
C ARG A 32 17.53 -4.69 6.93
N VAL A 33 16.65 -4.46 5.96
CA VAL A 33 15.39 -3.74 6.19
C VAL A 33 14.24 -4.71 6.00
N VAL A 34 13.34 -4.76 6.97
CA VAL A 34 12.11 -5.55 6.93
C VAL A 34 10.95 -4.58 6.88
N ASP A 35 10.01 -4.84 5.99
CA ASP A 35 8.86 -3.98 5.71
C ASP A 35 7.61 -4.85 5.53
N GLU A 36 6.46 -4.33 5.96
CA GLU A 36 5.16 -4.92 5.68
C GLU A 36 4.26 -3.82 5.14
N HIS A 37 3.68 -4.06 3.96
CA HIS A 37 2.87 -3.05 3.29
C HIS A 37 1.67 -3.66 2.54
N LEU A 38 0.67 -2.83 2.32
CA LEU A 38 -0.52 -3.13 1.54
C LEU A 38 -0.35 -2.64 0.10
N ARG A 39 -0.28 -3.58 -0.83
CA ARG A 39 -0.33 -3.31 -2.26
C ARG A 39 -1.74 -3.46 -2.79
N VAL A 40 -2.25 -2.43 -3.46
CA VAL A 40 -3.63 -2.38 -3.94
C VAL A 40 -3.65 -2.00 -5.41
N ARG A 41 -4.44 -2.72 -6.21
CA ARG A 41 -4.79 -2.30 -7.58
C ARG A 41 -5.84 -1.19 -7.51
N LEU A 42 -5.73 -0.18 -8.36
CA LEU A 42 -6.67 0.94 -8.40
C LEU A 42 -8.14 0.49 -8.57
N GLN A 43 -8.38 -0.63 -9.27
CA GLN A 43 -9.72 -1.20 -9.46
C GLN A 43 -10.27 -1.97 -8.25
N ALA A 44 -9.53 -2.06 -7.13
CA ALA A 44 -10.03 -2.68 -5.92
C ALA A 44 -11.23 -1.90 -5.37
N ALA A 45 -12.14 -2.61 -4.70
CA ALA A 45 -13.32 -2.00 -4.12
C ALA A 45 -12.94 -0.91 -3.10
N HIS A 46 -13.69 0.20 -3.10
CA HIS A 46 -13.58 1.21 -2.06
C HIS A 46 -13.88 0.59 -0.67
N PRO A 47 -13.13 0.95 0.40
CA PRO A 47 -12.11 2.01 0.50
C PRO A 47 -10.67 1.56 0.22
N MET A 48 -10.45 0.36 -0.30
CA MET A 48 -9.12 -0.27 -0.30
C MET A 48 -8.00 0.56 -0.95
N PRO A 49 -8.22 1.25 -2.09
CA PRO A 49 -7.17 2.11 -2.66
C PRO A 49 -6.68 3.22 -1.72
N LEU A 50 -7.53 3.73 -0.82
CA LEU A 50 -7.16 4.77 0.15
C LEU A 50 -6.25 4.27 1.27
N LEU A 51 -6.23 2.95 1.48
CA LEU A 51 -5.42 2.29 2.51
C LEU A 51 -4.11 1.73 1.94
N ALA A 52 -3.84 1.97 0.65
CA ALA A 52 -2.68 1.40 -0.02
C ALA A 52 -1.41 2.14 0.39
N ASP A 53 -0.37 1.40 0.77
CA ASP A 53 1.00 1.91 0.81
C ASP A 53 1.62 1.93 -0.60
N VAL A 54 1.18 0.97 -1.43
CA VAL A 54 1.58 0.82 -2.83
C VAL A 54 0.33 0.70 -3.70
N LEU A 55 0.08 1.72 -4.51
CA LEU A 55 -1.03 1.75 -5.46
C LEU A 55 -0.56 1.40 -6.87
N VAL A 56 -1.28 0.52 -7.55
CA VAL A 56 -0.94 0.05 -8.89
C VAL A 56 -2.10 0.27 -9.85
N ALA A 57 -1.85 1.01 -10.93
CA ALA A 57 -2.82 1.30 -11.98
C ALA A 57 -2.31 0.82 -13.34
N GLU A 58 -3.15 0.06 -14.03
CA GLU A 58 -2.92 -0.34 -15.42
C GLU A 58 -3.68 0.62 -16.33
N VAL A 59 -3.00 1.19 -17.32
CA VAL A 59 -3.64 2.06 -18.31
C VAL A 59 -4.21 1.20 -19.43
N PRO A 60 -5.52 1.26 -19.71
CA PRO A 60 -6.14 0.50 -20.79
C PRO A 60 -5.53 0.78 -22.16
N SER A 61 -5.58 -0.22 -23.03
CA SER A 61 -5.21 -0.07 -24.44
C SER A 61 -6.28 0.76 -25.17
N GLY A 62 -5.96 1.98 -25.60
CA GLY A 62 -6.85 2.76 -26.46
C GLY A 62 -6.59 4.26 -26.46
N ALA A 63 -6.37 4.85 -25.28
CA ALA A 63 -5.96 6.24 -25.13
C ALA A 63 -5.40 6.46 -23.72
N TRP A 64 -4.49 7.42 -23.58
CA TRP A 64 -4.15 7.95 -22.26
C TRP A 64 -5.37 8.68 -21.68
N PRO A 65 -5.50 8.77 -20.35
CA PRO A 65 -6.51 9.62 -19.74
C PRO A 65 -6.47 11.02 -20.36
N PRO A 66 -7.62 11.69 -20.54
CA PRO A 66 -7.74 12.92 -21.32
C PRO A 66 -6.91 14.10 -20.81
N TYR A 67 -6.36 14.02 -19.60
CA TYR A 67 -5.64 15.09 -18.93
C TYR A 67 -4.20 14.68 -18.62
N GLY A 68 -3.32 14.82 -19.60
CA GLY A 68 -1.88 14.94 -19.34
C GLY A 68 -1.01 13.70 -19.57
N SER A 69 0.26 13.84 -19.20
CA SER A 69 1.28 12.82 -19.40
C SER A 69 1.10 11.64 -18.41
N PRO A 70 1.65 10.46 -18.70
CA PRO A 70 1.61 9.31 -17.78
C PRO A 70 2.17 9.62 -16.39
N LEU A 71 3.14 10.53 -16.34
CA LEU A 71 3.76 11.01 -15.12
C LEU A 71 2.81 11.94 -14.34
N GLY A 72 2.11 12.82 -15.04
CA GLY A 72 1.07 13.66 -14.44
C GLY A 72 -0.04 12.82 -13.82
N TYR A 73 -0.49 11.77 -14.53
CA TYR A 73 -1.50 10.85 -14.00
C TYR A 73 -1.02 10.09 -12.75
N ALA A 74 0.25 9.65 -12.71
CA ALA A 74 0.81 9.03 -11.52
C ALA A 74 0.90 10.02 -10.33
N ALA A 75 1.16 11.30 -10.59
CA ALA A 75 1.16 12.34 -9.57
C ALA A 75 -0.26 12.62 -9.04
N GLU A 76 -1.24 12.80 -9.93
CA GLU A 76 -2.64 12.99 -9.55
C GLU A 76 -3.18 11.83 -8.71
N LEU A 77 -2.87 10.59 -9.10
CA LEU A 77 -3.23 9.42 -8.31
C LEU A 77 -2.58 9.44 -6.91
N ALA A 78 -1.34 9.92 -6.78
CA ALA A 78 -0.70 10.05 -5.47
C ALA A 78 -1.39 11.11 -4.61
N ASP A 79 -1.83 12.21 -5.21
CA ASP A 79 -2.59 13.26 -4.52
C ASP A 79 -3.96 12.76 -4.03
N CYS A 80 -4.63 11.91 -4.81
CA CYS A 80 -5.90 11.28 -4.41
C CYS A 80 -5.74 10.16 -3.37
N HIS A 81 -4.55 9.59 -3.23
CA HIS A 81 -4.28 8.44 -2.35
C HIS A 81 -3.07 8.73 -1.46
N PRO A 82 -3.21 9.62 -0.46
CA PRO A 82 -2.08 10.13 0.32
C PRO A 82 -1.36 9.06 1.16
N GLY A 83 -1.98 7.90 1.40
CA GLY A 83 -1.32 6.76 2.03
C GLY A 83 -0.30 6.06 1.13
N ALA A 84 -0.40 6.21 -0.19
CA ALA A 84 0.44 5.49 -1.14
C ALA A 84 1.77 6.21 -1.34
N LEU A 85 2.80 5.73 -0.64
CA LEU A 85 4.19 6.19 -0.83
C LEU A 85 4.72 5.84 -2.22
N VAL A 86 4.18 4.79 -2.84
CA VAL A 86 4.47 4.41 -4.22
C VAL A 86 3.18 4.33 -5.03
N VAL A 87 3.12 5.10 -6.11
CA VAL A 87 2.10 4.93 -7.16
C VAL A 87 2.78 4.46 -8.43
N ALA A 88 2.31 3.33 -8.96
CA ALA A 88 2.82 2.73 -10.19
C ALA A 88 1.73 2.71 -11.26
N VAL A 89 1.89 3.54 -12.28
CA VAL A 89 1.07 3.55 -13.49
C VAL A 89 1.83 2.80 -14.57
N TYR A 90 1.25 1.78 -15.20
CA TYR A 90 1.95 1.05 -16.26
C TYR A 90 1.12 0.84 -17.51
N ARG A 91 1.84 0.69 -18.62
CA ARG A 91 1.30 0.31 -19.94
C ARG A 91 2.36 -0.52 -20.66
N GLY A 92 2.06 -1.80 -20.88
CA GLY A 92 2.99 -2.74 -21.52
C GLY A 92 4.36 -2.76 -20.83
N PRO A 93 5.46 -2.47 -21.56
CA PRO A 93 6.82 -2.54 -21.01
C PRO A 93 7.27 -1.27 -20.28
N ARG A 94 6.39 -0.29 -20.07
CA ARG A 94 6.72 0.96 -19.36
C ARG A 94 5.90 1.10 -18.09
N CYS A 95 6.55 1.58 -17.04
CA CYS A 95 5.93 1.87 -15.75
C CYS A 95 6.45 3.21 -15.24
N TRP A 96 5.53 4.15 -15.03
CA TRP A 96 5.79 5.45 -14.44
C TRP A 96 5.50 5.35 -12.96
N LEU A 97 6.49 5.71 -12.15
CA LEU A 97 6.43 5.66 -10.70
C LEU A 97 6.36 7.06 -10.13
N ARG A 98 5.62 7.20 -9.04
CA ARG A 98 5.75 8.28 -8.07
C ARG A 98 6.27 7.67 -6.78
N LEU A 99 7.46 8.07 -6.35
CA LEU A 99 8.21 7.51 -5.21
C LEU A 99 8.44 8.58 -4.16
N GLY A 100 7.67 8.57 -3.06
CA GLY A 100 7.87 9.50 -1.94
C GLY A 100 7.91 10.97 -2.36
N GLY A 101 7.13 11.35 -3.37
CA GLY A 101 7.17 12.72 -3.89
C GLY A 101 8.22 12.96 -5.00
N ARG A 102 8.80 11.93 -5.61
CA ARG A 102 9.67 12.04 -6.80
C ARG A 102 9.16 11.24 -8.01
N PRO A 103 9.23 11.77 -9.23
CA PRO A 103 8.88 11.01 -10.43
C PRO A 103 9.97 9.99 -10.77
N GLY A 104 9.57 8.86 -11.35
CA GLY A 104 10.49 7.83 -11.86
C GLY A 104 9.89 7.12 -13.07
N LEU A 105 10.76 6.56 -13.93
CA LEU A 105 10.35 5.78 -15.09
C LEU A 105 11.15 4.47 -15.10
N LEU A 106 10.43 3.36 -15.09
CA LEU A 106 10.99 2.03 -15.32
C LEU A 106 10.57 1.55 -16.71
N VAL A 107 11.54 1.02 -17.45
CA VAL A 107 11.31 0.41 -18.76
C VAL A 107 11.84 -1.02 -18.73
N ARG A 108 11.01 -2.00 -19.11
CA ARG A 108 11.48 -3.36 -19.37
C ARG A 108 12.17 -3.39 -20.73
N GLY A 109 13.47 -3.69 -20.72
CA GLY A 109 14.20 -4.01 -21.94
C GLY A 109 13.84 -5.41 -22.47
N PRO A 110 14.29 -5.77 -23.69
CA PRO A 110 14.33 -7.16 -24.13
C PRO A 110 15.29 -7.94 -23.21
N GLY A 111 14.76 -8.93 -22.48
CA GLY A 111 15.47 -9.59 -21.37
C GLY A 111 15.29 -8.90 -20.00
N GLY A 112 14.48 -7.84 -19.94
CA GLY A 112 14.12 -7.12 -18.73
C GLY A 112 13.32 -7.96 -17.74
N PRO A 113 13.13 -7.47 -16.51
CA PRO A 113 12.79 -8.33 -15.40
C PRO A 113 11.43 -9.02 -15.58
N VAL A 114 11.46 -10.35 -15.38
CA VAL A 114 10.33 -11.28 -15.53
C VAL A 114 9.13 -10.91 -14.62
N GLN A 115 9.38 -10.19 -13.52
CA GLN A 115 8.38 -9.93 -12.49
C GLN A 115 7.32 -8.91 -12.91
N PRO A 116 6.05 -9.03 -12.48
CA PRO A 116 4.99 -8.05 -12.73
C PRO A 116 5.31 -6.64 -12.20
N TRP A 117 4.71 -5.60 -12.78
CA TRP A 117 4.96 -4.21 -12.35
C TRP A 117 4.55 -3.95 -10.90
N ALA A 118 3.49 -4.63 -10.45
CA ALA A 118 3.06 -4.59 -9.05
C ALA A 118 4.17 -5.07 -8.09
N VAL A 119 4.99 -6.04 -8.50
CA VAL A 119 6.14 -6.53 -7.71
C VAL A 119 7.22 -5.46 -7.66
N TRP A 120 7.56 -4.84 -8.79
CA TRP A 120 8.53 -3.75 -8.83
C TRP A 120 8.10 -2.52 -8.03
N ALA A 121 6.80 -2.22 -7.98
CA ALA A 121 6.26 -1.18 -7.12
C ALA A 121 6.51 -1.49 -5.63
N SER A 122 6.30 -2.73 -5.20
CA SER A 122 6.65 -3.19 -3.84
C SER A 122 8.16 -3.11 -3.57
N VAL A 123 9.01 -3.46 -4.54
CA VAL A 123 10.46 -3.32 -4.41
C VAL A 123 10.84 -1.85 -4.20
N ALA A 124 10.25 -0.95 -4.97
CA ALA A 124 10.51 0.48 -4.87
C ALA A 124 10.04 1.05 -3.52
N HIS A 125 8.93 0.54 -2.95
CA HIS A 125 8.49 0.89 -1.60
C HIS A 125 9.54 0.54 -0.55
N VAL A 126 10.06 -0.67 -0.59
CA VAL A 126 11.06 -1.14 0.37
C VAL A 126 12.39 -0.39 0.20
N TRP A 127 12.72 -0.02 -1.03
CA TRP A 127 13.87 0.85 -1.32
C TRP A 127 13.72 2.22 -0.62
N LEU A 128 12.53 2.82 -0.70
CA LEU A 128 12.21 4.07 0.01
C LEU A 128 12.28 3.91 1.53
N VAL A 129 11.64 2.87 2.07
CA VAL A 129 11.65 2.58 3.52
C VAL A 129 13.06 2.32 4.04
N ALA A 130 13.94 1.75 3.20
CA ALA A 130 15.36 1.57 3.51
C ALA A 130 16.18 2.88 3.50
N GLY A 131 15.56 4.02 3.18
CA GLY A 131 16.24 5.32 3.10
C GLY A 131 17.19 5.44 1.92
N LEU A 132 17.03 4.60 0.89
CA LEU A 132 17.87 4.62 -0.30
C LEU A 132 17.34 5.68 -1.29
N ASP A 133 18.26 6.29 -2.05
CA ASP A 133 17.90 7.36 -2.99
C ASP A 133 17.01 6.81 -4.12
N PRO A 134 15.81 7.37 -4.34
CA PRO A 134 14.93 6.97 -5.44
C PRO A 134 15.59 7.06 -6.82
N ALA A 135 16.53 8.00 -7.01
CA ALA A 135 17.23 8.17 -8.28
C ALA A 135 18.24 7.05 -8.56
N ALA A 136 18.70 6.34 -7.53
CA ALA A 136 19.60 5.20 -7.64
C ALA A 136 18.87 3.86 -7.84
N PHE A 137 17.54 3.88 -7.91
CA PHE A 137 16.76 2.67 -8.07
C PHE A 137 16.84 2.12 -9.51
N ASP A 138 17.68 1.09 -9.69
CA ASP A 138 17.84 0.37 -10.95
C ASP A 138 17.31 -1.08 -10.85
N PRO A 139 16.24 -1.44 -11.58
CA PRO A 139 15.73 -2.81 -11.62
C PRO A 139 16.74 -3.86 -12.10
N ALA A 140 17.74 -3.48 -12.91
CA ALA A 140 18.75 -4.43 -13.41
C ALA A 140 19.75 -4.85 -12.32
N ALA A 141 19.95 -4.00 -11.30
CA ALA A 141 20.84 -4.26 -10.18
C ALA A 141 20.14 -4.96 -8.99
N VAL A 142 18.84 -5.25 -9.10
CA VAL A 142 18.03 -5.83 -8.03
C VAL A 142 17.59 -7.24 -8.37
N GLN A 143 17.99 -8.20 -7.54
CA GLN A 143 17.50 -9.56 -7.58
C GLN A 143 16.23 -9.68 -6.73
N VAL A 144 15.12 -10.08 -7.35
CA VAL A 144 13.84 -10.29 -6.66
C VAL A 144 13.60 -11.78 -6.41
N VAL A 145 13.51 -12.17 -5.15
CA VAL A 145 13.09 -13.52 -4.74
C VAL A 145 11.67 -13.45 -4.21
N ARG A 146 10.73 -14.07 -4.91
CA ARG A 146 9.29 -13.99 -4.58
C ARG A 146 8.76 -15.32 -4.08
N THR A 147 8.04 -15.27 -2.97
CA THR A 147 7.30 -16.40 -2.40
C THR A 147 5.84 -15.99 -2.24
N VAL A 148 4.91 -16.81 -2.73
CA VAL A 148 3.47 -16.60 -2.53
C VAL A 148 3.01 -17.63 -1.51
N ARG A 149 2.36 -17.16 -0.44
CA ARG A 149 1.72 -18.01 0.56
C ARG A 149 0.24 -18.09 0.22
N ASP A 150 -0.23 -19.31 0.01
CA ASP A 150 -1.65 -19.56 -0.15
C ASP A 150 -2.37 -19.24 1.17
N TYR A 151 -3.57 -18.69 1.04
CA TYR A 151 -4.45 -18.52 2.17
C TYR A 151 -5.01 -19.91 2.52
N ALA A 152 -4.54 -20.50 3.62
CA ALA A 152 -5.29 -21.58 4.24
C ALA A 152 -6.53 -20.92 4.88
N PRO A 153 -7.75 -21.17 4.37
CA PRO A 153 -8.95 -20.68 5.05
C PRO A 153 -8.94 -21.25 6.46
N ASP A 154 -9.11 -20.37 7.46
CA ASP A 154 -9.24 -20.80 8.85
C ASP A 154 -10.41 -21.79 8.96
N PRO A 155 -10.16 -23.07 9.28
CA PRO A 155 -11.21 -24.08 9.35
C PRO A 155 -12.22 -23.80 10.48
N ARG A 156 -11.92 -22.86 11.39
CA ARG A 156 -12.80 -22.53 12.52
C ARG A 156 -13.98 -21.62 12.18
N ARG A 157 -14.04 -21.08 10.96
CA ARG A 157 -15.15 -20.20 10.53
C ARG A 157 -16.20 -20.88 9.65
N SER A 158 -16.02 -22.17 9.38
CA SER A 158 -17.01 -22.99 8.66
C SER A 158 -17.91 -23.73 9.66
N SER A 159 -18.68 -22.99 10.46
CA SER A 159 -19.91 -23.53 11.03
C SER A 159 -21.06 -23.15 10.09
N PRO A 160 -21.64 -24.09 9.33
CA PRO A 160 -22.99 -23.92 8.84
C PRO A 160 -23.88 -24.13 10.06
N ASP A 161 -24.28 -23.06 10.74
CA ASP A 161 -25.38 -23.16 11.69
C ASP A 161 -26.59 -23.68 10.92
N GLY A 162 -26.90 -24.93 11.22
CA GLY A 162 -27.98 -25.67 10.61
C GLY A 162 -29.29 -24.99 10.92
N SER A 163 -30.11 -24.85 9.88
CA SER A 163 -31.54 -24.66 10.02
C SER A 163 -32.14 -25.89 10.70
N GLY A 164 -32.03 -25.93 12.03
CA GLY A 164 -32.82 -26.81 12.90
C GLY A 164 -34.21 -26.20 13.05
N ALA A 165 -35.16 -26.68 12.26
CA ALA A 165 -36.57 -26.50 12.56
C ALA A 165 -36.96 -27.51 13.66
N GLY A 166 -37.38 -27.01 14.82
CA GLY A 166 -38.06 -27.82 15.83
C GLY A 166 -37.89 -27.32 17.26
N GLY A 167 -39.02 -27.06 17.93
CA GLY A 167 -39.09 -27.09 19.39
C GLY A 167 -39.63 -25.82 20.03
N ALA A 168 -40.92 -25.83 20.32
CA ALA A 168 -41.63 -24.85 21.12
C ALA A 168 -41.41 -25.04 22.64
N GLY A 169 -41.72 -23.99 23.40
CA GLY A 169 -41.83 -23.97 24.87
C GLY A 169 -40.53 -23.58 25.56
N GLY A 170 -40.46 -22.70 26.55
CA GLY A 170 -41.47 -22.08 27.38
C GLY A 170 -40.76 -21.63 28.67
N GLU A 171 -40.94 -20.35 29.01
CA GLU A 171 -40.96 -19.77 30.36
C GLU A 171 -39.66 -19.58 31.19
N SER A 172 -39.51 -18.29 31.55
CA SER A 172 -39.18 -17.73 32.87
C SER A 172 -37.79 -17.90 33.48
N ALA A 173 -37.00 -16.84 33.30
CA ALA A 173 -35.84 -16.49 34.10
C ALA A 173 -36.26 -15.87 35.46
N VAL A 174 -35.52 -16.24 36.51
CA VAL A 174 -35.54 -15.65 37.87
C VAL A 174 -34.31 -14.73 38.05
N PRO A 175 -34.13 -13.99 39.17
CA PRO A 175 -33.97 -12.54 39.20
C PRO A 175 -32.50 -12.11 39.39
N GLY A 176 -32.29 -10.79 39.42
CA GLY A 176 -30.97 -10.18 39.45
C GLY A 176 -30.21 -10.29 40.77
N ASP A 177 -28.96 -9.83 40.72
CA ASP A 177 -28.51 -8.86 41.70
C ASP A 177 -27.34 -8.00 41.21
N SER A 178 -27.31 -6.84 41.82
CA SER A 178 -26.44 -5.68 41.73
C SER A 178 -24.93 -5.97 41.83
N SER A 179 -24.11 -5.19 41.12
CA SER A 179 -22.92 -4.51 41.68
C SER A 179 -22.23 -3.61 40.66
N ALA A 180 -22.30 -2.30 40.89
CA ALA A 180 -21.33 -1.31 40.42
C ALA A 180 -20.11 -1.30 41.38
N PRO A 181 -18.95 -0.72 41.00
CA PRO A 181 -18.80 0.72 41.29
C PRO A 181 -17.90 1.53 40.32
N SER A 182 -18.21 2.83 40.29
CA SER A 182 -17.29 3.99 40.37
C SER A 182 -16.36 4.39 39.21
N ARG A 183 -16.73 5.57 38.67
CA ARG A 183 -15.94 6.82 38.50
C ARG A 183 -14.65 6.80 37.65
N ALA A 184 -14.65 7.60 36.58
CA ALA A 184 -13.82 8.80 36.48
C ALA A 184 -14.32 9.75 35.37
N ALA A 185 -14.14 11.04 35.61
CA ALA A 185 -14.67 12.17 34.87
C ALA A 185 -13.82 12.57 33.65
N ALA A 186 -14.43 13.34 32.74
CA ALA A 186 -13.84 13.94 31.53
C ALA A 186 -12.75 14.99 31.83
N PRO A 187 -12.00 15.43 30.80
CA PRO A 187 -12.30 16.75 30.27
C PRO A 187 -12.23 16.91 28.74
N THR A 188 -12.99 17.91 28.30
CA THR A 188 -13.01 18.60 27.01
C THR A 188 -11.87 19.61 26.85
N ALA A 189 -11.67 20.07 25.61
CA ALA A 189 -10.82 21.19 25.14
C ALA A 189 -9.30 20.87 25.07
N SER A 190 -8.52 21.38 24.13
CA SER A 190 -8.61 22.64 23.41
C SER A 190 -7.91 22.54 22.06
N ALA A 191 -8.40 23.33 21.09
CA ALA A 191 -7.68 23.67 19.88
C ALA A 191 -6.36 24.38 20.24
N ASP A 192 -5.30 24.09 19.50
CA ASP A 192 -4.26 25.08 19.31
C ASP A 192 -3.80 25.08 17.84
N ARG A 193 -3.86 26.29 17.29
CA ARG A 193 -3.50 26.65 15.92
C ARG A 193 -2.15 27.33 16.04
N ASP A 194 -1.10 26.71 15.53
CA ASP A 194 0.13 27.45 15.22
C ASP A 194 0.55 27.16 13.79
N ARG A 195 0.10 28.05 12.91
CA ARG A 195 0.52 28.17 11.52
C ARG A 195 1.28 29.49 11.41
N PRO A 196 2.61 29.49 11.22
CA PRO A 196 3.31 30.71 10.89
C PRO A 196 3.02 31.10 9.43
N THR A 197 2.41 32.26 9.26
CA THR A 197 2.27 32.99 8.00
C THR A 197 3.62 33.55 7.57
N GLU A 198 4.18 33.05 6.46
CA GLU A 198 5.31 33.70 5.79
C GLU A 198 4.84 34.97 5.03
N PRO A 199 5.58 36.07 5.10
CA PRO A 199 5.23 37.31 4.40
C PRO A 199 5.54 37.22 2.90
N TYR A 200 4.49 37.52 2.12
CA TYR A 200 4.49 37.80 0.70
C TYR A 200 5.51 38.91 0.37
N ARG A 201 6.60 38.58 -0.33
CA ARG A 201 7.51 39.55 -0.93
C ARG A 201 7.05 39.89 -2.34
N ASP A 202 6.52 41.09 -2.44
CA ASP A 202 6.24 41.82 -3.66
C ASP A 202 7.56 42.37 -4.23
N THR A 203 7.93 41.95 -5.43
CA THR A 203 9.00 42.59 -6.21
C THR A 203 8.52 42.83 -7.62
N ALA A 204 7.72 43.89 -7.77
CA ALA A 204 7.62 44.64 -9.02
C ALA A 204 8.56 45.85 -8.95
N SER A 205 9.53 45.92 -9.87
CA SER A 205 10.04 47.15 -10.53
C SER A 205 11.49 46.97 -11.01
N ARG A 206 11.69 46.75 -12.30
CA ARG A 206 12.18 47.76 -13.28
C ARG A 206 12.41 47.12 -14.64
#